data_AF-A0A367G8N9-F1
#
_entry.id   AF-A0A367G8N9-F1
#
_cell.length_a   1.000
_cell.length_b   1.000
_cell.length_c   1.000
_cell.angle_alpha   90.00
_cell.angle_beta   90.00
_cell.angle_gamma   90.00
#
_symmetry.space_group_name_H-M   'P 1'
#
loop_
_entity.id
_entity.type
_entity.pdbx_description
1 polymer ?
#
loop_
_entity_poly.entity_id
_entity_poly.type
_entity_poly.pdbx_seq_one_letter_code
_entity_poly.pdbx_strand_id
1 'polypeptide(L)'
;MEREKPTFDILGRIERERLARGWSEYALAENSGLTQSTISTWRRRNLQPNVASLEKICSGLGISLSQFFQEEDSVYLTPDQKEILDLWAKLSPAQRTAVSQMLRSFLYIKEEV
;
A
#
# COMPACT_ATOMS: atom_id res chain seq x y z
N MET A 1 29.48 -3.10 -5.41
CA MET A 1 28.56 -3.30 -4.27
C MET A 1 27.15 -3.21 -4.82
N GLU A 2 26.55 -4.35 -5.14
CA GLU A 2 25.14 -4.39 -5.56
C GLU A 2 24.30 -3.92 -4.38
N ARG A 3 23.54 -2.84 -4.57
CA ARG A 3 22.55 -2.42 -3.58
C ARG A 3 21.41 -3.44 -3.63
N GLU A 4 21.06 -4.01 -2.48
CA GLU A 4 19.86 -4.84 -2.31
C GLU A 4 18.68 -4.16 -3.02
N LYS A 5 17.96 -4.93 -3.83
CA LYS A 5 16.72 -4.45 -4.45
C LYS A 5 15.73 -4.14 -3.33
N PRO A 6 15.20 -2.91 -3.24
CA PRO A 6 14.17 -2.59 -2.26
C PRO A 6 12.96 -3.49 -2.48
N THR A 7 12.40 -4.02 -1.39
CA THR A 7 11.24 -4.92 -1.40
C THR A 7 10.03 -4.28 -2.08
N PHE A 8 9.89 -2.94 -1.99
CA PHE A 8 8.82 -2.17 -2.61
C PHE A 8 9.34 -1.36 -3.82
N ASP A 9 8.71 -1.53 -4.98
CA ASP A 9 9.03 -0.77 -6.19
C ASP A 9 8.39 0.63 -6.18
N ILE A 10 9.09 1.58 -5.56
CA ILE A 10 8.67 2.98 -5.46
C ILE A 10 8.52 3.61 -6.85
N LEU A 11 9.49 3.42 -7.74
CA LEU A 11 9.47 4.07 -9.06
C LEU A 11 8.36 3.50 -9.94
N GLY A 12 8.12 2.19 -9.88
CA GLY A 12 6.98 1.56 -10.55
C GLY A 12 5.65 1.98 -9.95
N ARG A 13 5.55 2.17 -8.64
CA ARG A 13 4.34 2.71 -7.98
C ARG A 13 4.02 4.12 -8.46
N ILE A 14 5.00 5.01 -8.50
CA ILE A 14 4.84 6.39 -9.02
C ILE A 14 4.35 6.37 -10.46
N GLU A 15 4.94 5.51 -11.30
CA GLU A 15 4.56 5.43 -12.71
C GLU A 15 3.13 4.91 -12.89
N ARG A 16 2.72 3.88 -12.15
CA ARG A 16 1.34 3.38 -12.17
C ARG A 16 0.33 4.45 -11.80
N GLU A 17 0.56 5.17 -10.70
CA GLU A 17 -0.36 6.22 -10.22
C GLU A 17 -0.48 7.39 -11.22
N ARG A 18 0.63 7.79 -11.85
CA ARG A 18 0.66 8.82 -12.88
C ARG A 18 -0.11 8.37 -14.13
N LEU A 19 0.16 7.16 -14.63
CA LEU A 19 -0.48 6.62 -15.83
C LEU A 19 -1.97 6.35 -15.63
N ALA A 20 -2.39 5.89 -14.45
CA ALA A 20 -3.80 5.70 -14.09
C ALA A 20 -4.61 7.01 -14.22
N ARG A 21 -3.96 8.17 -14.05
CA ARG A 21 -4.56 9.50 -14.23
C ARG A 21 -4.33 10.09 -15.62
N GLY A 22 -3.66 9.37 -16.53
CA GLY A 22 -3.29 9.88 -17.86
C GLY A 22 -2.27 11.03 -17.81
N TRP A 23 -1.56 11.20 -16.71
CA TRP A 23 -0.63 12.32 -16.54
C TRP A 23 0.66 12.08 -17.29
N SER A 24 1.32 13.15 -17.75
CA SER A 24 2.72 13.15 -18.21
C SER A 24 3.69 13.28 -17.02
N GLU A 25 5.00 12.99 -17.18
CA GLU A 25 5.99 13.25 -16.11
C GLU A 25 5.99 14.73 -15.71
N TYR A 26 5.76 15.61 -16.69
CA TYR A 26 5.60 17.03 -16.46
C TYR A 26 4.38 17.35 -15.60
N ALA A 27 3.22 16.76 -15.90
CA ALA A 27 2.01 16.96 -15.12
C ALA A 27 2.18 16.46 -13.68
N LEU A 28 2.83 15.31 -13.46
CA LEU A 28 3.18 14.85 -12.12
C LEU A 28 4.10 15.85 -11.40
N ALA A 29 5.14 16.33 -12.08
CA ALA A 29 6.06 17.31 -11.50
C ALA A 29 5.36 18.60 -11.07
N GLU A 30 4.51 19.14 -11.93
CA GLU A 30 3.73 20.35 -11.68
C GLU A 30 2.80 20.17 -10.46
N ASN A 31 2.00 19.09 -10.43
CA ASN A 31 1.07 18.83 -9.34
C ASN A 31 1.79 18.51 -8.01
N SER A 32 3.01 17.99 -8.07
CA SER A 32 3.81 17.66 -6.88
C SER A 32 4.76 18.77 -6.43
N GLY A 33 4.81 19.92 -7.13
CA GLY A 33 5.77 20.99 -6.80
C GLY A 33 7.24 20.53 -6.92
N LEU A 34 7.52 19.66 -7.89
CA LEU A 34 8.84 19.15 -8.24
C LEU A 34 9.20 19.58 -9.67
N THR A 35 10.47 19.48 -10.04
CA THR A 35 10.86 19.70 -11.43
C THR A 35 10.75 18.40 -12.23
N GLN A 36 10.39 18.52 -13.51
CA GLN A 36 10.32 17.35 -14.41
C GLN A 36 11.71 16.69 -14.58
N SER A 37 12.79 17.48 -14.51
CA SER A 37 14.17 16.97 -14.54
C SER A 37 14.49 16.07 -13.34
N THR A 38 13.96 16.37 -12.15
CA THR A 38 14.10 15.52 -10.96
C THR A 38 13.44 14.16 -11.17
N ILE A 39 12.18 14.15 -11.61
CA ILE A 39 11.42 12.90 -11.87
C ILE A 39 12.10 12.07 -12.98
N SER A 40 12.47 12.71 -14.09
CA SER A 40 13.20 12.06 -15.18
C SER A 40 14.54 11.49 -14.71
N THR A 41 15.25 12.17 -13.80
CA THR A 41 16.53 11.69 -13.27
C THR A 41 16.34 10.44 -12.42
N TRP A 42 15.31 10.39 -11.56
CA TRP A 42 14.97 9.21 -10.77
C TRP A 42 14.73 7.99 -11.66
N ARG A 43 13.93 8.14 -12.71
CA ARG A 43 13.66 7.06 -13.68
C ARG A 43 14.90 6.61 -14.44
N ARG A 44 15.63 7.54 -15.07
CA ARG A 44 16.78 7.20 -15.93
C ARG A 44 17.96 6.61 -15.16
N ARG A 45 18.19 7.08 -13.95
CA ARG A 45 19.33 6.66 -13.11
C ARG A 45 18.94 5.63 -12.05
N ASN A 46 17.69 5.18 -12.05
CA ASN A 46 17.13 4.29 -11.03
C ASN A 46 17.42 4.79 -9.59
N LEU A 47 17.24 6.10 -9.37
CA LEU A 47 17.46 6.74 -8.07
C LEU A 47 16.14 6.83 -7.31
N GLN A 48 16.18 6.41 -6.05
CA GLN A 48 15.00 6.46 -5.18
C GLN A 48 14.77 7.88 -4.65
N PRO A 49 13.55 8.42 -4.73
CA PRO A 49 13.21 9.66 -4.04
C PRO A 49 13.35 9.49 -2.53
N ASN A 50 13.72 10.58 -1.84
CA ASN A 50 13.68 10.61 -0.37
C ASN A 50 12.24 10.81 0.12
N VAL A 51 12.02 10.62 1.42
CA VAL A 51 10.68 10.71 2.04
C VAL A 51 10.01 12.07 1.77
N ALA A 52 10.73 13.18 1.91
CA ALA A 52 10.18 14.52 1.65
C ALA A 52 9.75 14.72 0.19
N SER A 53 10.46 14.11 -0.77
CA SER A 53 10.08 14.11 -2.18
C SER A 53 8.87 13.21 -2.43
N LEU A 54 8.80 12.08 -1.75
CA LEU A 54 7.65 11.17 -1.77
C LEU A 54 6.39 11.83 -1.20
N GLU A 55 6.49 12.59 -0.12
CA GLU A 55 5.38 13.36 0.46
C GLU A 55 4.79 14.34 -0.57
N LYS A 56 5.66 15.04 -1.29
CA LYS A 56 5.27 15.93 -2.39
C LYS A 56 4.58 15.18 -3.52
N ILE A 57 5.11 14.03 -3.91
CA ILE A 57 4.48 13.15 -4.92
C ILE A 57 3.09 12.70 -4.46
N CYS A 58 2.97 12.17 -3.24
CA CYS A 58 1.71 11.69 -2.67
C CYS A 58 0.68 12.82 -2.58
N SER A 59 1.10 14.00 -2.10
CA SER A 59 0.28 15.21 -2.05
C SER A 59 -0.24 15.60 -3.45
N GLY A 60 0.65 15.64 -4.45
CA GLY A 60 0.27 15.92 -5.83
C GLY A 60 -0.64 14.86 -6.45
N LEU A 61 -0.54 13.60 -6.02
CA LEU A 61 -1.41 12.49 -6.45
C LEU A 61 -2.77 12.45 -5.71
N GLY A 62 -2.92 13.24 -4.65
CA GLY A 62 -4.10 13.25 -3.78
C GLY A 62 -4.23 12.00 -2.90
N ILE A 63 -3.12 11.34 -2.56
CA ILE A 63 -3.09 10.13 -1.72
C ILE A 63 -2.20 10.35 -0.49
N SER A 64 -2.43 9.59 0.58
CA SER A 64 -1.53 9.57 1.73
C SER A 64 -0.27 8.74 1.44
N LEU A 65 0.77 8.92 2.25
CA LEU A 65 1.95 8.04 2.20
C LEU A 65 1.58 6.58 2.47
N SER A 66 0.63 6.33 3.39
CA SER A 66 0.16 4.97 3.68
C SER A 66 -0.52 4.32 2.48
N GLN A 67 -1.32 5.06 1.72
CA GLN A 67 -1.92 4.61 0.46
C GLN A 67 -0.88 4.42 -0.66
N PHE A 68 0.20 5.20 -0.66
CA PHE A 68 1.28 5.01 -1.61
C PHE A 68 1.98 3.66 -1.41
N PHE A 69 2.34 3.33 -0.16
CA PHE A 69 2.98 2.07 0.22
C PHE A 69 2.01 0.90 0.37
N GLN A 70 0.75 1.12 0.04
CA GLN A 70 -0.28 0.13 0.10
C GLN A 70 -0.09 -0.90 -1.03
N GLU A 71 0.17 -2.16 -0.68
CA GLU A 71 0.17 -3.28 -1.62
C GLU A 71 -1.28 -3.66 -1.97
N GLU A 72 -1.51 -4.25 -3.15
CA GLU A 72 -2.87 -4.58 -3.64
C GLU A 72 -3.63 -5.53 -2.69
N ASP A 73 -2.93 -6.29 -1.83
CA ASP A 73 -3.50 -7.21 -0.83
C ASP A 73 -3.78 -6.58 0.55
N SER A 74 -3.57 -5.28 0.70
CA SER A 74 -3.86 -4.60 1.96
C SER A 74 -5.37 -4.45 2.15
N VAL A 75 -5.91 -5.28 3.02
CA VAL A 75 -7.32 -5.31 3.35
C VAL A 75 -7.70 -4.03 4.10
N TYR A 76 -8.32 -3.07 3.40
CA TYR A 76 -9.17 -2.12 4.08
C TYR A 76 -10.40 -2.86 4.60
N LEU A 77 -10.53 -2.91 5.93
CA LEU A 77 -11.68 -3.51 6.57
C LEU A 77 -12.93 -2.69 6.22
N THR A 78 -13.93 -3.36 5.65
CA THR A 78 -15.29 -2.83 5.59
C THR A 78 -15.80 -2.55 7.01
N PRO A 79 -16.83 -1.67 7.18
CA PRO A 79 -17.42 -1.43 8.50
C PRO A 79 -17.79 -2.71 9.24
N ASP A 80 -18.39 -3.68 8.54
CA ASP A 80 -18.79 -4.97 9.11
C ASP A 80 -17.58 -5.82 9.53
N GLN A 81 -16.51 -5.85 8.73
CA GLN A 81 -15.27 -6.53 9.10
C GLN A 81 -14.60 -5.90 10.33
N LYS A 82 -14.68 -4.57 10.46
CA LYS A 82 -14.18 -3.85 11.63
C LYS A 82 -15.00 -4.18 12.88
N GLU A 83 -16.33 -4.23 12.76
CA GLU A 83 -17.21 -4.64 13.85
C GLU A 83 -16.88 -6.06 14.35
N ILE A 84 -16.67 -7.01 13.43
CA ILE A 84 -16.27 -8.38 13.79
C ILE A 84 -14.94 -8.38 14.57
N LEU A 85 -13.96 -7.56 14.17
CA LEU A 85 -12.69 -7.46 14.89
C LEU A 85 -12.83 -6.80 16.26
N ASP A 86 -13.71 -5.80 16.41
CA ASP A 86 -14.00 -5.18 17.70
C ASP A 86 -14.70 -6.17 18.66
N LEU A 87 -15.58 -7.04 18.14
CA LEU A 87 -16.16 -8.14 18.92
C LEU A 87 -15.10 -9.19 19.27
N TRP A 88 -14.25 -9.55 18.32
CA TRP A 88 -13.16 -10.51 18.51
C TRP A 88 -12.19 -10.10 19.63
N ALA A 89 -11.87 -8.80 19.71
CA ALA A 89 -11.00 -8.25 20.74
C ALA A 89 -11.53 -8.50 22.15
N LYS A 90 -12.85 -8.54 22.34
CA LYS A 90 -13.52 -8.75 23.64
C LYS A 90 -13.61 -10.22 24.07
N LEU A 91 -13.34 -11.17 23.16
CA LEU A 91 -13.42 -12.59 23.44
C LEU A 91 -12.22 -13.08 24.26
N SER A 92 -12.48 -14.01 25.18
CA SER A 92 -11.44 -14.76 25.89
C SER A 92 -10.70 -15.71 24.94
N PRO A 93 -9.50 -16.21 25.30
CA PRO A 93 -8.77 -17.16 24.48
C PRO A 93 -9.60 -18.39 24.07
N ALA A 94 -10.37 -18.97 25.01
CA ALA A 94 -11.22 -20.12 24.73
C ALA A 94 -12.37 -19.77 23.76
N GLN A 95 -12.97 -18.58 23.89
CA GLN A 95 -14.02 -18.11 22.99
C GLN A 95 -13.48 -17.84 21.58
N ARG A 96 -12.29 -17.25 21.45
CA ARG A 96 -11.63 -17.08 20.15
C ARG A 96 -11.39 -18.41 19.46
N THR A 97 -10.92 -19.43 20.18
CA THR A 97 -10.77 -20.79 19.64
C THR A 97 -12.09 -21.35 19.13
N ALA A 98 -13.17 -21.22 19.91
CA ALA A 98 -14.48 -21.70 19.51
C ALA A 98 -15.00 -21.01 18.24
N VAL A 99 -14.88 -19.68 18.15
CA VAL A 99 -15.30 -18.92 16.96
C VAL A 99 -14.44 -19.26 15.75
N SER A 100 -13.12 -19.39 15.90
CA SER A 100 -12.23 -19.88 14.83
C SER A 100 -12.66 -21.25 14.32
N GLN A 101 -12.95 -22.18 15.23
CA GLN A 101 -13.34 -23.55 14.87
C GLN A 101 -14.70 -23.59 14.17
N MET A 102 -15.65 -22.75 14.61
CA MET A 102 -16.92 -22.54 13.94
C MET A 102 -16.72 -22.03 12.50
N LEU A 103 -15.91 -20.99 12.31
CA LEU A 103 -15.62 -20.42 10.98
C LEU A 103 -14.94 -21.44 10.06
N ARG A 104 -13.95 -22.20 10.56
CA ARG A 104 -13.29 -23.28 9.80
C ARG A 104 -14.28 -24.36 9.38
N SER A 105 -15.19 -24.73 10.27
CA SER A 105 -16.24 -25.73 10.01
C SER A 105 -17.19 -25.27 8.91
N PHE A 106 -17.57 -24.00 8.88
CA PHE A 106 -18.42 -23.44 7.82
C PHE A 106 -17.71 -23.31 6.47
N LEU A 107 -16.40 -23.11 6.47
CA LEU A 107 -15.60 -22.93 5.27
C LEU A 107 -14.98 -24.24 4.73
N TYR A 108 -15.28 -25.39 5.35
CA TYR A 108 -14.64 -26.69 5.05
C TYR A 108 -13.11 -26.65 5.06
N ILE A 109 -12.51 -25.74 5.82
CA ILE A 109 -11.06 -25.63 5.96
C ILE A 109 -10.64 -26.73 6.94
N LYS A 110 -10.08 -27.83 6.43
CA LYS A 110 -9.48 -28.88 7.26
C LYS A 110 -8.30 -28.27 8.03
N GLU A 111 -8.28 -28.45 9.34
CA GLU A 111 -7.06 -28.25 10.11
C GLU A 111 -6.06 -29.32 9.68
N GLU A 112 -4.96 -28.89 9.02
CA GLU A 112 -3.79 -29.75 8.90
C GLU A 112 -3.21 -29.94 10.30
N VAL A 113 -3.12 -31.20 10.70
CA VAL A 113 -2.57 -31.69 11.97
C VAL A 113 -1.06 -31.48 11.99
#